data_AF-A0A2R6DBI7-F1
#
_entry.id   AF-A0A2R6DBI7-F1
#
_cell.length_a   1.000
_cell.length_b   1.000
_cell.length_c   1.000
_cell.angle_alpha   90.00
_cell.angle_beta   90.00
_cell.angle_gamma   90.00
#
_symmetry.space_group_name_H-M   'P 1'
#
loop_
_entity.id
_entity.type
_entity.pdbx_description
1 polymer ?
#
loop_
_entity_poly.entity_id
_entity_poly.type
_entity_poly.pdbx_seq_one_letter_code
_entity_poly.pdbx_strand_id
1 'polypeptide(L)' 'MTGTDESDDDGRDDSTGPDGGTDGTDLESAVGNFLRNARRVYEEYDEGYVDPDAALWTLEGHVDTLEDAFDAHEEQPERD' A
#
# COMPACT_ATOMS: atom_id res chain seq x y z
N MET A 1 -54.64 -6.20 -23.90
CA MET A 1 -53.77 -6.97 -24.80
C MET A 1 -52.68 -6.03 -25.29
N THR A 2 -51.46 -6.57 -25.50
CA THR A 2 -50.09 -5.97 -25.52
C THR A 2 -49.54 -5.66 -24.12
N GLY A 3 -48.45 -6.24 -23.61
CA GLY A 3 -47.50 -7.26 -24.04
C GLY A 3 -46.37 -7.22 -23.00
N THR A 4 -45.95 -8.38 -22.49
CA THR A 4 -44.83 -8.54 -21.54
C THR A 4 -43.49 -8.43 -22.27
N ASP A 5 -42.53 -7.71 -21.68
CA ASP A 5 -41.07 -7.77 -21.91
C ASP A 5 -40.46 -7.03 -20.68
N GLU A 6 -39.95 -7.65 -19.63
CA GLU A 6 -38.90 -8.69 -19.50
C GLU A 6 -37.61 -8.31 -20.22
N SER A 7 -36.97 -7.23 -19.76
CA SER A 7 -35.52 -7.07 -19.89
C SER A 7 -34.84 -7.49 -18.59
N ASP A 8 -34.60 -8.80 -18.50
CA ASP A 8 -33.37 -9.37 -17.95
C ASP A 8 -32.19 -8.76 -18.73
N ASP A 9 -31.28 -8.04 -18.06
CA ASP A 9 -30.01 -7.62 -18.66
C ASP A 9 -28.91 -7.58 -17.59
N ASP A 10 -28.13 -8.66 -17.63
CA ASP A 10 -26.72 -8.80 -17.30
C ASP A 10 -26.14 -8.22 -16.00
N GLY A 11 -26.01 -9.11 -15.02
CA GLY A 11 -24.69 -9.74 -14.86
C GLY A 11 -23.52 -8.80 -14.52
N ARG A 12 -23.63 -7.98 -13.47
CA ARG A 12 -22.43 -7.57 -12.74
C ARG A 12 -21.93 -8.73 -11.87
N ASP A 13 -21.38 -9.71 -12.55
CA ASP A 13 -20.21 -10.43 -12.07
C ASP A 13 -19.08 -9.40 -11.97
N ASP A 14 -19.01 -8.70 -10.84
CA ASP A 14 -17.72 -8.25 -10.35
C ASP A 14 -17.32 -9.25 -9.30
N SER A 15 -16.91 -10.42 -9.81
CA SER A 15 -15.99 -11.28 -9.13
C SER A 15 -14.72 -10.46 -8.85
N THR A 16 -14.75 -9.60 -7.82
CA THR A 16 -13.56 -9.31 -7.03
C THR A 16 -13.27 -10.60 -6.25
N GLY A 17 -12.89 -11.64 -6.99
CA GLY A 17 -12.19 -12.77 -6.42
C GLY A 17 -10.92 -12.24 -5.76
N PRO A 18 -10.46 -12.87 -4.68
CA PRO A 18 -9.21 -12.49 -4.05
C PRO A 18 -8.07 -12.86 -5.00
N ASP A 19 -7.70 -11.93 -5.88
CA ASP A 19 -6.53 -12.08 -6.73
C ASP A 19 -5.29 -12.07 -5.83
N GLY A 20 -4.78 -13.28 -5.58
CA GLY A 20 -3.49 -13.52 -4.94
C GLY A 20 -2.35 -13.00 -5.80
N GLY A 21 -2.12 -11.69 -5.72
CA GLY A 21 -0.90 -11.01 -6.15
C GLY A 21 -0.40 -10.09 -5.03
N THR A 22 -0.36 -10.59 -3.80
CA THR A 22 -0.16 -9.76 -2.61
C THR A 22 1.29 -9.29 -2.45
N ASP A 23 2.28 -10.05 -2.89
CA ASP A 23 3.68 -9.76 -2.54
C ASP A 23 4.18 -8.43 -3.15
N GLY A 24 3.90 -8.20 -4.44
CA GLY A 24 4.20 -6.91 -5.08
C GLY A 24 3.38 -5.75 -4.51
N THR A 25 2.16 -6.01 -4.04
CA THR A 25 1.31 -4.97 -3.43
C THR A 25 1.69 -4.65 -1.99
N ASP A 26 2.22 -5.61 -1.24
CA ASP A 26 2.69 -5.41 0.12
C ASP A 26 3.95 -4.54 0.14
N LEU A 27 4.92 -4.82 -0.75
CA LEU A 27 6.10 -3.95 -0.91
C LEU A 27 5.71 -2.58 -1.47
N GLU A 28 4.85 -2.51 -2.49
CA GLU A 28 4.41 -1.23 -3.07
C GLU A 28 3.63 -0.38 -2.05
N SER A 29 2.81 -1.02 -1.20
CA SER A 29 2.12 -0.38 -0.08
C SER A 29 3.10 0.10 1.00
N ALA A 30 4.12 -0.69 1.33
CA ALA A 30 5.18 -0.30 2.26
C ALA A 30 5.99 0.90 1.76
N VAL A 31 6.37 0.91 0.48
CA VAL A 31 7.02 2.06 -0.18
C VAL A 31 6.12 3.29 -0.15
N GLY A 32 4.84 3.15 -0.49
CA GLY A 32 3.88 4.25 -0.44
C GLY A 32 3.71 4.81 0.98
N ASN A 33 3.71 3.95 1.98
CA ASN A 33 3.65 4.33 3.39
C ASN A 33 4.92 5.07 3.82
N PHE A 34 6.10 4.54 3.48
CA PHE A 34 7.39 5.16 3.75
C PHE A 34 7.45 6.58 3.17
N LEU A 35 7.14 6.76 1.89
CA LEU A 35 7.19 8.08 1.24
C LEU A 35 6.25 9.10 1.89
N ARG A 36 5.05 8.67 2.28
CA ARG A 36 4.09 9.52 2.99
C ARG A 36 4.61 9.94 4.36
N ASN A 37 5.15 9.00 5.13
CA ASN A 37 5.66 9.28 6.47
C ASN A 37 6.93 10.14 6.41
N ALA A 38 7.86 9.86 5.49
CA ALA A 38 9.06 10.66 5.28
C ALA A 38 8.71 12.11 4.94
N ARG A 39 7.73 12.33 4.05
CA ARG A 39 7.25 13.67 3.72
C ARG A 39 6.69 14.41 4.93
N ARG A 40 5.90 13.71 5.74
CA ARG A 40 5.36 14.28 6.98
C ARG A 40 6.46 14.69 7.96
N VAL A 41 7.51 13.87 8.13
CA VAL A 41 8.64 14.22 8.99
C VAL A 41 9.37 15.46 8.48
N TYR A 42 9.53 15.61 7.16
CA TYR A 42 10.10 16.84 6.59
C TYR A 42 9.22 18.07 6.83
N GLU A 43 7.90 17.94 6.70
CA GLU A 43 6.95 19.02 7.00
C GLU A 43 7.02 19.39 8.50
N GLU A 44 6.97 18.40 9.39
CA GLU A 44 7.07 18.61 10.84
C GLU A 44 8.42 19.22 11.26
N TYR A 45 9.51 18.88 10.57
CA TYR A 45 10.82 19.52 10.78
C TYR A 45 10.86 20.96 10.26
N ASP A 46 10.36 21.23 9.04
CA ASP A 46 10.32 22.58 8.45
C ASP A 46 9.46 23.54 9.28
N GLU A 47 8.33 23.04 9.79
CA GLU A 47 7.44 23.76 10.70
C GLU A 47 8.03 23.93 12.11
N GLY A 48 9.15 23.26 12.42
CA GLY A 48 9.85 23.33 13.71
C GLY A 48 9.15 22.56 14.83
N TYR A 49 8.27 21.61 14.50
CA TYR A 49 7.61 20.72 15.46
C TYR A 49 8.52 19.59 15.95
N VAL A 50 9.58 19.27 15.20
CA VAL A 50 10.51 18.19 15.50
C VAL A 50 11.95 18.67 15.37
N ASP A 51 12.80 18.30 16.34
CA ASP A 51 14.24 18.56 16.29
C ASP A 51 14.94 17.68 15.24
N PRO A 52 16.09 18.12 14.67
CA PRO A 52 16.80 17.33 13.65
C PRO A 52 17.10 15.90 14.08
N ASP A 53 17.55 15.71 15.32
CA ASP A 53 17.88 14.38 15.84
C ASP A 53 16.64 13.48 15.95
N ALA A 54 15.49 14.05 16.33
CA ALA A 54 14.22 13.33 16.39
C ALA A 54 13.68 12.98 15.00
N ALA A 55 13.83 13.89 14.02
CA ALA A 55 13.49 13.63 12.63
C ALA A 55 14.32 12.46 12.07
N LEU A 56 15.64 12.47 12.30
CA LEU A 56 16.54 11.41 11.85
C LEU A 56 16.18 10.06 12.47
N TRP A 57 15.93 10.01 13.78
CA TRP A 57 15.51 8.77 14.46
C TRP A 57 14.16 8.24 13.95
N THR A 58 13.22 9.14 13.65
CA THR A 58 11.91 8.76 13.09
C THR A 58 12.06 8.22 11.66
N LEU A 59 12.89 8.86 10.83
CA LEU A 59 13.18 8.38 9.48
C LEU A 59 13.89 7.02 9.50
N GLU A 60 14.84 6.82 10.42
CA GLU A 60 15.53 5.54 10.62
C GLU A 60 14.51 4.42 10.90
N GLY A 61 13.57 4.63 11.82
CA GLY A 61 12.51 3.64 12.08
C GLY A 61 11.61 3.35 10.88
N HIS A 62 11.34 4.34 10.03
CA HIS A 62 10.62 4.14 8.78
C HIS A 62 11.43 3.37 7.74
N VAL A 63 12.75 3.58 7.68
CA VAL A 63 13.66 2.81 6.81
C VAL A 63 13.72 1.36 7.27
N ASP A 64 13.89 1.09 8.57
CA ASP A 64 13.90 -0.27 9.14
C ASP A 64 12.63 -1.06 8.76
N THR A 65 11.47 -0.40 8.83
CA THR A 65 10.18 -1.01 8.43
C THR A 65 10.12 -1.33 6.94
N LEU A 66 10.72 -0.48 6.10
CA LEU A 66 10.78 -0.71 4.66
C LEU A 66 11.79 -1.82 4.30
N GLU A 67 12.91 -1.88 4.99
CA GLU A 67 13.92 -2.94 4.83
C GLU A 67 13.35 -4.31 5.21
N ASP A 68 12.60 -4.40 6.32
CA ASP A 68 11.88 -5.62 6.71
C ASP A 68 10.86 -6.07 5.65
N ALA A 69 10.08 -5.12 5.11
CA ALA A 69 9.14 -5.40 4.02
C ALA A 69 9.84 -5.81 2.71
N PHE A 70 11.03 -5.28 2.44
CA PHE A 70 11.84 -5.63 1.28
C PHE A 70 12.46 -7.01 1.43
N ASP A 71 13.04 -7.33 2.59
CA ASP A 71 13.58 -8.65 2.90
C ASP A 71 12.48 -9.72 2.83
N ALA A 72 11.32 -9.46 3.42
CA ALA A 72 10.16 -10.35 3.34
C ALA A 72 9.64 -10.56 1.90
N HIS A 73 9.86 -9.61 1.00
CA HIS A 73 9.57 -9.76 -0.42
C HIS A 73 10.65 -10.56 -1.16
N GLU A 74 11.94 -10.41 -0.82
CA GLU A 74 13.05 -11.19 -1.41
C GLU A 74 13.08 -12.64 -0.91
N GLU A 75 12.64 -12.89 0.32
CA GLU A 75 12.47 -14.22 0.93
C GLU A 75 11.27 -15.01 0.38
N GLN A 76 10.64 -14.54 -0.70
CA GLN A 76 9.68 -15.29 -1.51
C GLN A 76 10.44 -16.06 -2.61
N PRO A 77 11.01 -17.26 -2.33
CA PRO A 77 11.53 -18.10 -3.39
C PRO A 77 10.36 -18.46 -4.31
N GLU A 78 10.49 -18.13 -5.59
CA GLU A 78 9.72 -18.64 -6.74
C GLU A 78 8.61 -19.61 -6.33
N ARG A 79 7.41 -19.09 -6.02
CA ARG A 79 6.20 -19.90 -5.91
C ARG A 79 5.64 -20.08 -7.32
N ASP A 80 6.07 -21.20 -7.91
CA ASP A 80 5.62 -21.90 -9.14
C ASP A 80 5.78 -21.20 -10.51
#